data_AF-C1IEB6-F1
#
_entry.id   AF-C1IEB6-F1
#
_cell.length_a   1.000
_cell.length_b   1.000
_cell.length_c   1.000
_cell.angle_alpha   90.00
_cell.angle_beta   90.00
_cell.angle_gamma   90.00
#
_symmetry.space_group_name_H-M   'P 1'
#
loop_
_entity.id
_entity.type
_entity.pdbx_description
1 polymer ?
#
loop_
_entity_poly.entity_id
_entity_poly.type
_entity_poly.pdbx_seq_one_letter_code
_entity_poly.pdbx_strand_id
1 'polypeptide(L)'
;WHRYLTRQAPADLSSMDNLKTSVTNGVAPLQKFMTHNTDPDILIHLQENSVQMWPKEMSENVSKDNLLLVIPAFVLSELQAGFKIGFLIYIPFIVIDLIVSNVLLALGMQMVAPMTLSLPL
;
A
#
# COMPACT_ATOMS: atom_id res chain seq x y z
N TRP A 1 8.88 25.73 7.27
CA TRP A 1 9.07 25.25 5.88
C TRP A 1 10.51 25.41 5.38
N HIS A 2 11.55 24.91 6.10
CA HIS A 2 12.94 25.22 5.71
C HIS A 2 14.06 24.24 6.16
N ARG A 3 13.78 22.98 6.53
CA ARG A 3 14.82 22.12 7.15
C ARG A 3 14.87 20.63 6.73
N TYR A 4 14.42 20.28 5.53
CA TYR A 4 14.56 18.90 5.00
C TYR A 4 15.30 18.82 3.65
N LEU A 5 16.14 19.80 3.33
CA LEU A 5 17.14 19.65 2.28
C LEU A 5 18.39 19.00 2.89
N THR A 6 18.27 17.74 3.29
CA THR A 6 19.43 16.89 3.57
C THR A 6 20.30 16.88 2.32
N ARG A 7 21.56 17.31 2.48
CA ARG A 7 22.65 16.99 1.54
C ARG A 7 22.61 15.49 1.29
N GLN A 8 21.98 15.05 0.21
CA GLN A 8 22.23 13.73 -0.34
C GLN A 8 23.69 13.78 -0.79
N ALA A 9 24.56 13.09 -0.05
CA ALA A 9 25.91 12.85 -0.52
C ALA A 9 25.77 12.26 -1.95
N PRO A 10 26.40 12.86 -2.97
CA PRO A 10 26.30 12.32 -4.32
C PRO A 10 26.74 10.85 -4.27
N ALA A 11 25.96 9.98 -4.90
CA ALA A 11 26.26 8.55 -4.94
C ALA A 11 27.68 8.35 -5.48
N ASP A 12 28.59 7.96 -4.60
CA ASP A 12 29.98 7.77 -4.95
C ASP A 12 30.17 6.32 -5.41
N LEU A 13 30.21 6.15 -6.73
CA LEU A 13 30.32 4.87 -7.41
C LEU A 13 31.78 4.48 -7.69
N SER A 14 32.74 5.24 -7.16
CA SER A 14 34.17 5.07 -7.47
C SER A 14 34.82 3.84 -6.80
N SER A 15 34.18 3.25 -5.78
CA SER A 15 34.74 2.13 -5.01
C SER A 15 33.63 1.22 -4.46
N MET A 16 33.89 -0.07 -4.31
CA MET A 16 32.92 -1.04 -3.76
C MET A 16 32.43 -0.67 -2.34
N ASP A 17 33.30 -0.12 -1.50
CA ASP A 17 32.93 0.32 -0.14
C ASP A 17 32.06 1.59 -0.15
N ASN A 18 32.34 2.52 -1.07
CA ASN A 18 31.54 3.73 -1.26
C ASN A 18 30.17 3.42 -1.89
N LEU A 19 30.12 2.41 -2.76
CA LEU A 19 28.86 1.87 -3.29
C LEU A 19 28.01 1.26 -2.17
N LYS A 20 28.59 0.42 -1.31
CA LYS A 20 27.89 -0.18 -0.17
C LYS A 20 27.32 0.90 0.77
N THR A 21 28.13 1.89 1.09
CA THR A 21 27.73 3.01 1.96
C THR A 21 26.62 3.87 1.34
N SER A 22 26.74 4.17 0.03
CA SER A 22 25.73 4.93 -0.71
C SER A 22 24.39 4.19 -0.77
N VAL A 23 24.42 2.87 -0.99
CA VAL A 23 23.21 2.02 -0.97
C VAL A 23 22.58 2.00 0.41
N THR A 24 23.35 1.77 1.49
CA THR A 24 22.82 1.77 2.85
C THR A 24 22.21 3.12 3.23
N ASN A 25 22.85 4.23 2.88
CA ASN A 25 22.34 5.58 3.13
C ASN A 25 21.08 5.91 2.31
N GLY A 26 20.95 5.36 1.10
CA GLY A 26 19.77 5.53 0.26
C GLY A 26 18.56 4.71 0.72
N VAL A 27 18.81 3.51 1.26
CA VAL A 27 17.75 2.60 1.70
C VAL A 27 17.19 2.97 3.08
N ALA A 28 18.01 3.52 3.98
CA ALA A 28 17.59 3.92 5.32
C ALA A 28 16.35 4.85 5.37
N PRO A 29 16.23 5.93 4.56
CA PRO A 29 15.03 6.76 4.56
C PRO A 29 13.80 6.04 4.01
N LEU A 30 13.96 5.15 3.02
CA LEU A 30 12.85 4.34 2.49
C LEU A 30 12.35 3.35 3.53
N GLN A 31 13.26 2.68 4.23
CA GLN A 31 12.94 1.80 5.35
C GLN A 31 12.18 2.53 6.45
N LYS A 32 12.64 3.73 6.83
CA LYS A 32 11.94 4.58 7.81
C LYS A 32 10.55 5.00 7.32
N PHE A 33 10.41 5.32 6.04
CA PHE A 33 9.12 5.66 5.46
C PHE A 33 8.16 4.46 5.48
N MET A 34 8.62 3.29 5.04
CA MET A 34 7.79 2.08 5.02
C MET A 34 7.37 1.67 6.43
N THR A 35 8.28 1.63 7.39
CA THR A 35 7.95 1.30 8.80
C THR A 35 6.96 2.28 9.42
N HIS A 36 7.00 3.57 9.06
CA HIS A 36 6.07 4.57 9.55
C HIS A 36 4.66 4.49 8.93
N ASN A 37 4.56 4.09 7.65
CA ASN A 37 3.29 4.00 6.92
C ASN A 37 2.72 2.58 6.85
N THR A 38 3.34 1.62 7.54
CA THR A 38 2.82 0.26 7.67
C THR A 38 1.84 0.19 8.83
N ASP A 39 0.75 -0.55 8.66
CA ASP A 39 -0.17 -0.87 9.75
C ASP A 39 0.54 -1.77 10.78
N PRO A 40 0.62 -1.35 12.07
CA PRO A 40 1.33 -2.10 13.09
C PRO A 40 0.76 -3.51 13.29
N ASP A 41 -0.54 -3.71 13.10
CA ASP A 41 -1.17 -5.01 13.25
C ASP A 41 -0.73 -5.95 12.13
N ILE A 42 -0.66 -5.45 10.88
CA ILE A 42 -0.15 -6.22 9.75
C ILE A 42 1.30 -6.63 9.99
N LEU A 43 2.14 -5.72 10.47
CA LEU A 43 3.54 -6.00 10.75
C LEU A 43 3.71 -7.07 11.84
N ILE A 44 2.93 -7.00 12.93
CA ILE A 44 2.95 -7.99 14.00
C ILE A 44 2.53 -9.36 13.47
N HIS A 45 1.42 -9.45 12.73
CA HIS A 45 0.96 -10.73 12.17
C HIS A 45 1.97 -11.33 11.21
N LEU A 46 2.61 -10.54 10.35
CA LEU A 46 3.65 -11.04 9.46
C LEU A 46 4.87 -11.52 10.26
N GLN A 47 5.25 -10.81 11.33
CA GLN A 47 6.36 -11.21 12.19
C GLN A 47 6.07 -12.57 12.86
N GLU A 48 4.88 -12.73 13.43
CA GLU A 48 4.45 -13.98 14.08
C GLU A 48 4.43 -15.16 13.11
N ASN A 49 3.91 -14.95 11.90
CA ASN A 49 3.88 -15.97 10.85
C ASN A 49 5.30 -16.32 10.37
N SER A 50 6.18 -15.32 10.21
CA SER A 50 7.56 -15.56 9.79
C SER A 50 8.35 -16.37 10.81
N VAL A 51 8.14 -16.17 12.12
CA VAL A 51 8.80 -16.97 13.17
C VAL A 51 8.40 -18.45 13.11
N GLN A 52 7.19 -18.76 12.65
CA GLN A 52 6.72 -20.14 12.52
C GLN A 52 7.19 -20.81 11.22
N MET A 53 7.37 -20.04 10.15
CA MET A 53 7.67 -20.56 8.82
C MET A 53 9.15 -20.49 8.42
N TRP A 54 9.94 -19.61 9.03
CA TRP A 54 11.34 -19.41 8.65
C TRP A 54 12.30 -20.35 9.40
N PRO A 55 13.41 -20.76 8.76
CA PRO A 55 14.49 -21.48 9.44
C PRO A 55 15.01 -20.70 10.66
N LYS A 56 15.41 -21.42 11.72
CA LYS A 56 15.87 -20.81 12.97
C LYS A 56 17.03 -19.83 12.79
N GLU A 57 17.92 -20.05 11.81
CA GLU A 57 19.03 -19.13 11.51
C GLU A 57 18.57 -17.76 10.99
N MET A 58 17.39 -17.70 10.35
CA MET A 58 16.80 -16.46 9.85
C MET A 58 15.97 -15.76 10.93
N SER A 59 15.41 -16.52 11.88
CA SER A 59 14.62 -16.03 13.01
C SER A 59 15.42 -15.17 14.00
N GLU A 60 16.72 -15.43 14.18
CA GLU A 60 17.57 -14.68 15.13
C GLU A 60 17.88 -13.25 14.65
N ASN A 61 17.74 -12.97 13.35
CA ASN A 61 17.97 -11.66 12.74
C ASN A 61 16.68 -10.95 12.29
N VAL A 62 15.50 -11.43 12.70
CA VAL A 62 14.23 -10.75 12.42
C VAL A 62 14.04 -9.60 13.40
N SER A 63 14.70 -8.47 13.12
CA SER A 63 14.29 -7.19 13.70
C SER A 63 13.06 -6.65 12.96
N LYS A 64 12.28 -5.79 13.61
CA LYS A 64 11.19 -5.02 12.98
C LYS A 64 11.67 -4.15 11.81
N ASP A 65 12.99 -3.93 11.75
CA ASP A 65 13.63 -3.21 10.66
C ASP A 65 14.03 -4.13 9.50
N ASN A 66 13.84 -5.44 9.56
CA ASN A 66 14.24 -6.30 8.44
C ASN A 66 13.41 -5.97 7.18
N LEU A 67 14.08 -5.55 6.10
CA LEU A 67 13.43 -5.18 4.83
C LEU A 67 12.57 -6.31 4.27
N LEU A 68 12.95 -7.57 4.50
CA LEU A 68 12.17 -8.75 4.07
C LEU A 68 10.80 -8.84 4.76
N LEU A 69 10.64 -8.20 5.92
CA LEU A 69 9.38 -8.12 6.66
C LEU A 69 8.64 -6.80 6.37
N VAL A 70 9.37 -5.68 6.39
CA VAL A 70 8.81 -4.34 6.23
C VAL A 70 8.20 -4.13 4.85
N ILE A 71 8.85 -4.61 3.79
CA ILE A 71 8.36 -4.43 2.40
C ILE A 71 6.98 -5.08 2.20
N PRO A 72 6.78 -6.39 2.47
CA PRO A 72 5.47 -7.00 2.27
C PRO A 72 4.41 -6.44 3.21
N ALA A 73 4.77 -6.09 4.46
CA ALA A 73 3.85 -5.47 5.41
C ALA A 73 3.34 -4.10 4.92
N PHE A 74 4.25 -3.26 4.42
CA PHE A 74 3.92 -1.96 3.84
C PHE A 74 2.99 -2.10 2.63
N VAL A 75 3.34 -2.98 1.68
CA VAL A 75 2.53 -3.20 0.48
C VAL A 75 1.11 -3.65 0.83
N LEU A 76 0.96 -4.57 1.80
CA LEU A 76 -0.36 -5.02 2.23
C LEU A 76 -1.17 -3.91 2.91
N SER A 77 -0.51 -3.08 3.72
CA SER A 77 -1.13 -1.93 4.39
C SER A 77 -1.65 -0.91 3.39
N GLU A 78 -0.82 -0.53 2.42
CA GLU A 78 -1.19 0.42 1.35
C GLU A 78 -2.26 -0.16 0.43
N LEU A 79 -2.20 -1.45 0.11
CA LEU A 79 -3.23 -2.11 -0.69
C LEU A 79 -4.60 -2.06 0.03
N GLN A 80 -4.62 -2.33 1.34
CA GLN A 80 -5.83 -2.25 2.13
C GLN A 80 -6.35 -0.81 2.22
N ALA A 81 -5.47 0.17 2.42
CA ALA A 81 -5.84 1.59 2.42
C ALA A 81 -6.41 2.02 1.05
N GLY A 82 -5.75 1.65 -0.04
CA GLY A 82 -6.20 1.89 -1.41
C GLY A 82 -7.57 1.26 -1.68
N PHE A 83 -7.79 0.03 -1.22
CA PHE A 83 -9.09 -0.65 -1.39
C PHE A 83 -10.21 0.03 -0.58
N LYS A 84 -9.93 0.48 0.65
CA LYS A 84 -10.88 1.25 1.47
C LYS A 84 -11.28 2.55 0.77
N ILE A 85 -10.31 3.30 0.25
CA ILE A 85 -10.56 4.54 -0.50
C ILE A 85 -11.37 4.25 -1.77
N GLY A 86 -10.97 3.23 -2.54
CA GLY A 86 -11.69 2.80 -3.74
C GLY A 86 -13.14 2.41 -3.46
N PHE A 87 -13.38 1.68 -2.37
CA PHE A 87 -14.73 1.30 -1.95
C PHE A 87 -15.59 2.52 -1.59
N LEU A 88 -15.05 3.48 -0.82
CA LEU A 88 -15.76 4.72 -0.47
C LEU A 88 -16.11 5.54 -1.70
N ILE A 89 -15.20 5.62 -2.69
CA ILE A 89 -15.46 6.28 -3.96
C ILE A 89 -16.53 5.53 -4.77
N TYR A 90 -16.58 4.19 -4.69
CA TYR A 90 -17.52 3.37 -5.44
C TYR A 90 -18.97 3.42 -4.91
N ILE A 91 -19.17 3.55 -3.59
CA ILE A 91 -20.50 3.62 -2.95
C ILE A 91 -21.48 4.58 -3.64
N PRO A 92 -21.16 5.88 -3.85
CA PRO A 92 -22.11 6.81 -4.47
C PRO A 92 -22.55 6.38 -5.87
N PHE A 93 -21.67 5.75 -6.66
CA PHE A 93 -22.04 5.25 -7.98
C PHE A 93 -23.04 4.09 -7.90
N ILE A 94 -22.84 3.14 -6.98
CA ILE A 94 -23.81 2.06 -6.72
C ILE A 94 -25.17 2.65 -6.34
N VAL A 95 -25.18 3.64 -5.43
CA VAL A 95 -26.42 4.26 -4.95
C VAL A 95 -27.18 4.90 -6.11
N ILE A 96 -26.49 5.61 -6.99
CA ILE A 96 -27.10 6.22 -8.18
C ILE A 96 -27.67 5.14 -9.11
N ASP A 97 -26.92 4.08 -9.40
CA ASP A 97 -27.35 3.00 -10.29
C ASP A 97 -28.61 2.28 -9.77
N LEU A 98 -28.66 2.04 -8.45
CA LEU A 98 -29.82 1.46 -7.78
C LEU A 98 -31.04 2.39 -7.81
N ILE A 99 -30.85 3.69 -7.59
CA ILE A 99 -31.94 4.69 -7.67
C ILE A 99 -32.49 4.76 -9.09
N VAL A 100 -31.63 4.89 -10.11
CA VAL A 100 -32.04 5.00 -11.51
C VAL A 100 -32.79 3.75 -11.95
N SER A 101 -32.29 2.56 -11.59
CA SER A 101 -32.95 1.29 -11.88
C SER A 101 -34.35 1.21 -11.27
N ASN A 102 -34.52 1.63 -10.01
CA ASN A 102 -35.84 1.64 -9.35
C ASN A 102 -36.82 2.63 -10.00
N VAL A 103 -36.34 3.80 -10.44
CA VAL A 103 -37.16 4.77 -11.16
C VAL A 103 -37.61 4.22 -12.52
N LEU A 104 -36.70 3.59 -13.28
CA LEU A 104 -37.03 2.98 -14.57
C LEU A 104 -38.04 1.83 -14.43
N LEU A 105 -37.88 0.99 -13.41
CA LEU A 105 -38.83 -0.07 -13.08
C LEU A 105 -40.21 0.49 -12.72
N ALA A 106 -40.27 1.59 -11.94
CA ALA A 106 -41.52 2.25 -11.58
C ALA A 106 -42.25 2.89 -12.79
N LEU A 107 -41.50 3.32 -13.82
CA LEU A 107 -42.05 3.84 -15.08
C LEU A 107 -42.53 2.74 -16.04
N GLY A 108 -42.42 1.46 -15.67
CA GLY A 108 -42.87 0.33 -16.49
C GLY A 108 -41.97 0.02 -17.69
N MET A 109 -40.77 0.60 -17.76
CA MET A 109 -39.83 0.38 -18.86
C MET A 109 -38.89 -0.79 -18.55
N GLN A 110 -39.43 -2.01 -18.53
CA GLN A 110 -38.65 -3.24 -18.32
C GLN A 110 -37.67 -3.58 -19.46
N MET A 111 -37.78 -2.91 -20.61
CA MET A 111 -37.05 -3.26 -21.84
C MET A 111 -35.82 -2.38 -22.15
N VAL A 112 -35.39 -1.52 -21.23
CA VAL A 112 -34.14 -0.76 -21.38
C VAL A 112 -33.22 -1.14 -20.21
N ALA A 113 -32.12 -1.82 -20.51
CA ALA A 113 -31.14 -2.26 -19.52
C ALA A 113 -30.53 -1.02 -18.83
N PRO A 114 -30.66 -0.86 -17.50
CA PRO A 114 -30.25 0.34 -16.77
C PRO A 114 -28.75 0.69 -16.87
N MET A 115 -27.91 -0.29 -17.20
CA MET A 115 -26.44 -0.15 -17.25
C MET A 115 -25.93 0.85 -18.30
N THR A 116 -26.73 1.20 -19.32
CA THR A 116 -26.30 2.17 -20.35
C THR A 116 -26.56 3.63 -19.97
N LEU A 117 -27.29 3.89 -18.88
CA LEU A 117 -27.59 5.24 -18.39
C LEU A 117 -26.74 5.63 -17.16
N SER A 118 -26.16 4.66 -16.44
CA SER A 118 -25.32 4.90 -15.25
C SER A 118 -23.83 5.17 -15.56
N LEU A 119 -23.40 5.01 -16.81
CA LEU A 119 -22.12 5.52 -17.32
C LEU A 119 -22.36 6.78 -18.17
N PRO A 120 -22.22 8.00 -17.63
CA PRO A 120 -22.04 9.16 -18.48
C PRO A 120 -20.63 9.08 -19.08
N LEU A 121 -20.53 9.20 -20.41
CA LEU A 121 -19.26 9.60 -21.05
C LEU A 121 -18.80 10.96 -20.49
#